data_AF-A0A1Q8A574-F1
#
_entry.id   AF-A0A1Q8A574-F1
#
_cell.length_a   1.000
_cell.length_b   1.000
_cell.length_c   1.000
_cell.angle_alpha   90.00
_cell.angle_beta   90.00
_cell.angle_gamma   90.00
#
_symmetry.space_group_name_H-M   'P 1'
#
loop_
_entity.id
_entity.type
_entity.pdbx_description
1 polymer ?
#
loop_
_entity_poly.entity_id
_entity_poly.type
_entity_poly.pdbx_seq_one_letter_code
_entity_poly.pdbx_strand_id
1 'polypeptide(L)'
;MDHEEAIKLRAAERYILEELSPDERDDFEEHYFMCVECADEVRSVFALADNAKSVFAGQAQAATPRPVALQERPSNWWIRLRPAVAAPVAAALLLGVTLYQSVWVIPRLERDLANVNQAQTIPSVVARPATRGEDPVVEISEHDRFVQLILDVNVTIPDSSYTLEVYDEAGSLRFSVPAPAPSRGSLHLLLPVTGLKPGPYMIRVRPKSGAGSIPEDIDEYNFVLRSK
;
A
#
# COMPACT_ATOMS: atom_id res chain seq x y z
N MET A 1 15.91 -2.74 40.03
CA MET A 1 15.69 -1.73 38.96
C MET A 1 14.21 -1.43 38.74
N ASP A 2 13.88 -0.37 38.00
CA ASP A 2 12.51 -0.07 37.55
C ASP A 2 12.28 -0.40 36.05
N HIS A 3 11.03 -0.31 35.61
CA HIS A 3 10.62 -0.70 34.25
C HIS A 3 11.27 0.19 33.17
N GLU A 4 11.39 1.49 33.41
CA GLU A 4 11.96 2.43 32.44
C GLU A 4 13.48 2.23 32.31
N GLU A 5 14.14 1.91 33.42
CA GLU A 5 15.54 1.51 33.47
C GLU A 5 15.79 0.19 32.73
N ALA A 6 14.93 -0.81 32.92
CA ALA A 6 14.99 -2.09 32.20
C ALA A 6 14.90 -1.90 30.68
N ILE A 7 13.99 -1.04 30.20
CA ILE A 7 13.88 -0.69 28.77
C ILE A 7 15.14 0.01 28.27
N LYS A 8 15.65 1.02 29.00
CA LYS A 8 16.83 1.79 28.59
C LYS A 8 18.07 0.92 28.49
N LEU A 9 18.24 -0.02 29.42
CA LEU A 9 19.35 -0.97 29.44
C LEU A 9 19.19 -2.13 28.46
N ARG A 10 18.02 -2.29 27.83
CA ARG A 10 17.66 -3.49 27.04
C ARG A 10 17.89 -4.76 27.86
N ALA A 11 17.37 -4.73 29.09
CA ALA A 11 17.67 -5.72 30.09
C ALA A 11 17.18 -7.11 29.68
N ALA A 12 16.01 -7.22 29.04
CA ALA A 12 15.48 -8.50 28.56
C ALA A 12 16.39 -9.17 27.52
N GLU A 13 16.91 -8.43 26.54
CA GLU A 13 17.83 -8.95 25.53
C GLU A 13 19.19 -9.29 26.10
N ARG A 14 19.77 -8.38 26.89
CA ARG A 14 21.07 -8.61 27.54
C ARG A 14 21.01 -9.75 28.55
N TYR A 15 19.87 -9.97 29.21
CA TYR A 15 19.66 -11.08 30.13
C TYR A 15 19.75 -12.43 29.39
N ILE A 16 19.06 -12.56 28.24
CA ILE A 16 19.08 -13.80 27.43
C ILE A 16 20.43 -14.03 26.75
N LEU A 17 21.14 -12.95 26.38
CA LEU A 17 22.49 -13.02 25.82
C LEU A 17 23.59 -13.19 26.89
N GLU A 18 23.22 -13.26 28.18
CA GLU A 18 24.14 -13.34 29.33
C GLU A 18 25.12 -12.16 29.44
N GLU A 19 24.74 -10.98 28.94
CA GLU A 19 25.54 -9.74 28.89
C GLU A 19 25.27 -8.77 30.06
N LEU A 20 24.37 -9.11 30.97
CA LEU A 20 24.19 -8.38 32.23
C LEU A 20 25.27 -8.79 33.23
N SER A 21 25.84 -7.80 33.91
CA SER A 21 26.69 -8.05 35.08
C SER A 21 25.89 -8.73 36.20
N PRO A 22 26.55 -9.39 37.17
CA PRO A 22 25.84 -10.08 38.26
C PRO A 22 24.85 -9.16 39.00
N ASP A 23 25.29 -7.94 39.34
CA ASP A 23 24.46 -6.98 40.06
C ASP A 23 23.25 -6.51 39.22
N GLU A 24 23.46 -6.20 37.93
CA GLU A 24 22.37 -5.84 37.01
C GLU A 24 21.38 -6.99 36.79
N ARG A 25 21.87 -8.22 36.82
CA ARG A 25 21.05 -9.42 36.65
C ARG A 25 20.13 -9.62 37.85
N ASP A 26 20.67 -9.55 39.06
CA ASP A 26 19.90 -9.72 40.29
C ASP A 26 18.82 -8.63 40.39
N ASP A 27 19.19 -7.37 40.10
CA ASP A 27 18.25 -6.24 40.05
C ASP A 27 17.13 -6.43 39.01
N PHE A 28 17.47 -7.01 37.85
CA PHE A 28 16.51 -7.26 36.77
C PHE A 28 15.60 -8.43 37.09
N GLU A 29 16.12 -9.51 37.68
CA GLU A 29 15.32 -10.66 38.08
C GLU A 29 14.26 -10.26 39.11
N GLU A 30 14.61 -9.47 40.12
CA GLU A 30 13.66 -8.95 41.10
C GLU A 30 12.52 -8.16 40.42
N HIS A 31 12.85 -7.32 39.45
CA HIS A 31 11.86 -6.57 38.67
C HIS A 31 11.02 -7.48 37.75
N TYR A 32 11.66 -8.39 37.03
CA TYR A 32 11.05 -9.34 36.09
C TYR A 32 9.96 -10.18 36.75
N PHE A 33 10.16 -10.61 38.01
CA PHE A 33 9.14 -11.38 38.74
C PHE A 33 7.86 -10.57 39.05
N MET A 34 7.96 -9.25 39.11
CA MET A 34 6.88 -8.36 39.54
C MET A 34 6.24 -7.59 38.37
N CYS A 35 6.90 -7.52 37.21
CA CYS A 35 6.44 -6.79 36.04
C CYS A 35 6.03 -7.72 34.90
N VAL A 36 4.74 -7.74 34.58
CA VAL A 36 4.18 -8.55 33.48
C VAL A 36 4.79 -8.16 32.13
N GLU A 37 5.02 -6.87 31.89
CA GLU A 37 5.55 -6.38 30.62
C GLU A 37 6.99 -6.85 30.37
N CYS A 38 7.87 -6.71 31.37
CA CYS A 38 9.24 -7.24 31.28
C CYS A 38 9.26 -8.76 31.19
N ALA A 39 8.31 -9.45 31.84
CA ALA A 39 8.19 -10.90 31.71
C ALA A 39 7.79 -11.35 30.29
N ASP A 40 6.86 -10.65 29.66
CA ASP A 40 6.44 -10.92 28.28
C ASP A 40 7.51 -10.55 27.27
N GLU A 41 8.31 -9.52 27.53
CA GLU A 41 9.46 -9.15 26.71
C GLU A 41 10.53 -10.26 26.71
N VAL A 42 10.91 -10.77 27.88
CA VAL A 42 11.86 -11.91 28.01
C VAL A 42 11.33 -13.14 27.26
N ARG A 43 10.04 -13.48 27.39
CA ARG A 43 9.44 -14.60 26.64
C ARG A 43 9.53 -14.40 25.14
N SER A 44 9.27 -13.19 24.67
CA SER A 44 9.29 -12.83 23.25
C SER A 44 10.69 -12.95 22.66
N VAL A 45 11.70 -12.42 23.37
CA VAL A 45 13.10 -12.51 22.96
C VAL A 45 13.59 -13.96 23.01
N PHE A 46 13.16 -14.75 23.99
CA PHE A 46 13.50 -16.17 24.06
C PHE A 46 12.93 -16.95 22.87
N ALA A 47 11.65 -16.73 22.55
CA ALA A 47 11.00 -17.34 21.39
C ALA A 47 11.69 -16.93 20.07
N LEU A 48 12.11 -15.68 19.95
CA LEU A 48 12.87 -15.22 18.79
C LEU A 48 14.23 -15.93 18.68
N ALA A 49 14.96 -16.04 19.79
CA ALA A 49 16.27 -16.69 19.82
C ALA A 49 16.19 -18.18 19.45
N ASP A 50 15.17 -18.89 19.94
CA ASP A 50 14.95 -20.31 19.63
C ASP A 50 14.57 -20.51 18.16
N ASN A 51 13.67 -19.69 17.63
CA ASN A 51 13.30 -19.72 16.21
C ASN A 51 14.48 -19.36 15.30
N ALA A 52 15.31 -18.39 15.68
CA ALA A 52 16.51 -18.07 14.92
C ALA A 52 17.47 -19.27 14.87
N LYS A 53 17.72 -19.92 16.02
CA LYS A 53 18.56 -21.12 16.10
C LYS A 53 18.01 -22.25 15.21
N SER A 54 16.70 -22.48 15.20
CA SER A 54 16.09 -23.54 14.38
C SER A 54 16.21 -23.26 12.88
N VAL A 55 16.02 -22.01 12.44
CA VAL A 55 16.21 -21.60 11.04
C VAL A 55 17.67 -21.77 10.61
N PHE A 56 18.62 -21.31 11.42
CA PHE A 56 20.04 -21.44 11.10
C PHE A 56 20.52 -22.91 11.16
N ALA A 57 20.01 -23.71 12.09
CA ALA A 57 20.27 -25.14 12.14
C ALA A 57 19.70 -25.87 10.91
N GLY A 58 18.50 -25.51 10.46
CA GLY A 58 17.89 -26.04 9.22
C GLY A 58 18.69 -25.66 7.96
N GLN A 59 19.22 -24.44 7.89
CA GLN A 59 20.12 -24.01 6.81
C GLN A 59 21.48 -24.72 6.86
N ALA A 60 22.02 -24.96 8.05
CA ALA A 60 23.27 -25.69 8.24
C ALA A 60 23.13 -27.19 7.89
N GLN A 61 21.97 -27.79 8.15
CA GLN A 61 21.68 -29.19 7.80
C GLN A 61 21.38 -29.37 6.30
N ALA A 62 20.76 -28.38 5.64
CA ALA A 62 20.64 -28.35 4.18
C ALA A 62 22.00 -28.17 3.48
N ALA A 63 23.01 -27.67 4.19
CA ALA A 63 24.39 -27.60 3.75
C ALA A 63 25.17 -28.83 4.23
N THR A 64 24.87 -30.03 3.69
CA THR A 64 25.83 -31.15 3.80
C THR A 64 27.20 -30.68 3.28
N PRO A 65 28.27 -30.75 4.08
CA PRO A 65 29.59 -30.38 3.61
C PRO A 65 30.03 -31.41 2.60
N ARG A 66 29.91 -31.08 1.31
CA ARG A 66 30.66 -31.76 0.25
C ARG A 66 32.14 -31.67 0.65
N PRO A 67 32.90 -32.78 0.69
CA PRO A 67 34.32 -32.69 1.03
C PRO A 67 34.99 -31.77 0.02
N VAL A 68 35.32 -30.57 0.48
CA VAL A 68 36.13 -29.64 -0.27
C VAL A 68 37.53 -30.23 -0.17
N ALA A 69 38.00 -30.86 -1.25
CA ALA A 69 39.40 -31.18 -1.40
C ALA A 69 40.22 -29.97 -0.95
N LEU A 70 41.23 -30.18 -0.10
CA LEU A 70 42.11 -29.12 0.38
C LEU A 70 42.73 -28.42 -0.83
N GLN A 71 42.06 -27.38 -1.29
CA GLN A 71 42.51 -26.55 -2.39
C GLN A 71 43.57 -25.65 -1.77
N GLU A 72 44.83 -25.91 -2.15
CA GLU A 72 45.97 -25.10 -1.73
C GLU A 72 45.63 -23.62 -1.90
N ARG A 73 45.73 -22.87 -0.80
CA ARG A 73 45.37 -21.44 -0.77
C ARG A 73 46.25 -20.69 -1.77
N PRO A 74 45.72 -20.15 -2.89
CA PRO A 74 46.50 -19.27 -3.72
C PRO A 74 46.77 -17.97 -2.95
N SER A 75 48.01 -17.50 -3.04
CA SER A 75 48.54 -16.31 -2.37
C SER A 75 47.57 -15.12 -2.40
N ASN A 76 47.35 -14.55 -1.21
CA ASN A 76 46.27 -13.64 -0.82
C ASN A 76 46.43 -12.17 -1.29
N TRP A 77 47.02 -11.92 -2.46
CA TRP A 77 47.20 -10.55 -2.96
C TRP A 77 45.89 -9.90 -3.44
N TRP A 78 44.97 -10.71 -3.99
CA TRP A 78 43.64 -10.26 -4.42
C TRP A 78 42.74 -9.80 -3.26
N ILE A 79 42.91 -10.36 -2.05
CA ILE A 79 42.12 -9.96 -0.87
C ILE A 79 42.52 -8.57 -0.37
N ARG A 80 43.77 -8.13 -0.58
CA ARG A 80 44.20 -6.75 -0.32
C ARG A 80 43.62 -5.72 -1.30
N LEU A 81 43.25 -6.14 -2.52
CA LEU A 81 42.63 -5.27 -3.54
C LEU A 81 41.11 -5.14 -3.38
N ARG A 82 40.46 -6.05 -2.64
CA ARG A 82 39.00 -6.05 -2.44
C ARG A 82 38.43 -4.75 -1.83
N PRO A 83 39.00 -4.15 -0.77
CA PRO A 83 38.48 -2.88 -0.26
C PRO A 83 38.81 -1.69 -1.17
N ALA A 84 39.92 -1.76 -1.93
CA ALA A 84 40.35 -0.68 -2.82
C ALA A 84 39.49 -0.57 -4.10
N VAL A 85 38.81 -1.65 -4.52
CA VAL A 85 37.99 -1.68 -5.74
C VAL A 85 36.49 -1.76 -5.45
N ALA A 86 36.06 -2.40 -4.36
CA ALA A 86 34.63 -2.53 -4.06
C ALA A 86 33.95 -1.19 -3.73
N ALA A 87 34.63 -0.32 -2.96
CA ALA A 87 34.13 1.00 -2.60
C ALA A 87 33.90 1.93 -3.82
N PRO A 88 34.88 2.13 -4.74
CA PRO A 88 34.65 3.00 -5.90
C PRO A 88 33.64 2.43 -6.89
N VAL A 89 33.54 1.10 -7.03
CA VAL A 89 32.51 0.48 -7.89
C VAL A 89 31.11 0.70 -7.32
N ALA A 90 30.92 0.53 -6.02
CA ALA A 90 29.64 0.82 -5.36
C ALA A 90 29.27 2.31 -5.48
N ALA A 91 30.23 3.21 -5.29
CA ALA A 91 30.02 4.65 -5.46
C ALA A 91 29.65 5.01 -6.91
N ALA A 92 30.30 4.39 -7.90
CA ALA A 92 29.99 4.61 -9.31
C ALA A 92 28.60 4.08 -9.70
N LEU A 93 28.18 2.94 -9.15
CA LEU A 93 26.82 2.42 -9.36
C LEU A 93 25.77 3.32 -8.73
N LEU A 94 25.98 3.78 -7.50
CA LEU A 94 25.08 4.73 -6.83
C LEU A 94 24.99 6.03 -7.63
N LEU A 95 26.11 6.59 -8.10
CA LEU A 95 26.13 7.75 -8.98
C LEU A 95 25.39 7.51 -10.29
N GLY A 96 25.55 6.33 -10.89
CA GLY A 96 24.82 5.96 -12.10
C GLY A 96 23.31 5.94 -11.87
N VAL A 97 22.86 5.35 -10.75
CA VAL A 97 21.44 5.32 -10.38
C VAL A 97 20.92 6.72 -10.07
N THR A 98 21.65 7.55 -9.33
CA THR A 98 21.20 8.91 -9.01
C THR A 98 21.16 9.80 -10.24
N LEU A 99 22.14 9.71 -11.14
CA LEU A 99 22.12 10.41 -12.42
C LEU A 99 20.96 9.95 -13.30
N TYR A 100 20.72 8.63 -13.38
CA TYR A 100 19.58 8.11 -14.14
C TYR A 100 18.25 8.61 -13.58
N GLN A 101 18.07 8.54 -12.25
CA GLN A 101 16.87 9.05 -11.60
C GLN A 101 16.71 10.55 -11.84
N SER A 102 17.77 11.34 -11.63
CA SER A 102 17.75 12.79 -11.73
C SER A 102 17.53 13.31 -13.14
N VAL A 103 18.11 12.67 -14.15
CA VAL A 103 18.07 13.16 -15.54
C VAL A 103 16.88 12.59 -16.33
N TRP A 104 16.39 11.39 -15.99
CA TRP A 104 15.34 10.74 -16.78
C TRP A 104 14.03 10.56 -16.01
N VAL A 105 14.09 10.07 -14.78
CA VAL A 105 12.89 9.67 -14.02
C VAL A 105 12.19 10.88 -13.42
N ILE A 106 12.91 11.70 -12.66
CA ILE A 106 12.36 12.89 -11.99
C ILE A 106 11.73 13.87 -13.00
N PRO A 107 12.40 14.31 -14.08
CA PRO A 107 11.79 15.27 -15.01
C PRO A 107 10.62 14.67 -15.80
N ARG A 108 10.55 13.34 -15.97
CA ARG A 108 9.37 12.69 -16.54
C ARG A 108 8.20 12.75 -15.57
N LEU A 109 8.42 12.41 -14.30
CA LEU A 109 7.41 12.49 -13.25
C LEU A 109 6.95 13.94 -13.03
N GLU A 110 7.86 14.91 -13.05
CA GLU A 110 7.52 16.34 -12.96
C GLU A 110 6.66 16.78 -14.14
N ARG A 111 6.95 16.33 -15.37
CA ARG A 111 6.10 16.60 -16.54
C ARG A 111 4.73 15.96 -16.39
N ASP A 112 4.67 14.72 -15.92
CA ASP A 112 3.40 14.02 -15.69
C ASP A 112 2.57 14.73 -14.60
N LEU A 113 3.20 15.15 -13.51
CA LEU A 113 2.58 15.95 -12.45
C LEU A 113 2.16 17.33 -12.93
N ALA A 114 2.99 18.04 -13.71
CA ALA A 114 2.64 19.33 -14.29
C ALA A 114 1.41 19.19 -15.20
N ASN A 115 1.30 18.09 -15.94
CA ASN A 115 0.14 17.81 -16.77
C ASN A 115 -1.12 17.45 -15.97
N VAL A 116 -0.98 16.85 -14.78
CA VAL A 116 -2.10 16.58 -13.86
C VAL A 116 -2.54 17.83 -13.09
N ASN A 117 -1.58 18.70 -12.71
CA ASN A 117 -1.83 19.92 -11.94
C ASN A 117 -2.28 21.12 -12.80
N GLN A 118 -2.32 20.97 -14.12
CA GLN A 118 -2.91 21.99 -14.99
C GLN A 118 -4.42 22.04 -14.79
N ALA A 119 -4.97 23.26 -14.69
CA ALA A 119 -6.41 23.46 -14.68
C ALA A 119 -7.00 22.96 -16.00
N GLN A 120 -7.88 21.96 -15.93
CA GLN A 120 -8.56 21.39 -17.08
C GLN A 120 -10.06 21.68 -16.98
N THR A 121 -10.69 21.96 -18.11
CA THR A 121 -12.14 22.06 -18.21
C THR A 121 -12.71 20.65 -18.14
N ILE A 122 -13.49 20.36 -17.10
CA ILE A 122 -14.10 19.05 -16.92
C ILE A 122 -15.51 19.11 -17.53
N PRO A 123 -15.83 18.29 -18.54
CA PRO A 123 -17.20 18.19 -19.03
C PRO A 123 -18.08 17.60 -17.91
N SER A 124 -19.13 18.34 -17.54
CA SER A 124 -20.13 17.90 -16.57
C SER A 124 -21.42 17.50 -17.29
N VAL A 125 -21.86 16.26 -17.05
CA VAL A 125 -23.11 15.73 -17.60
C VAL A 125 -24.00 15.29 -16.46
N VAL A 126 -25.26 15.71 -16.49
CA VAL A 126 -26.27 15.29 -15.51
C VAL A 126 -26.77 13.91 -15.94
N ALA A 127 -26.38 12.88 -15.20
CA ALA A 127 -26.88 11.53 -15.37
C ALA A 127 -28.29 11.44 -14.78
N ARG A 128 -29.27 11.04 -15.60
CA ARG A 128 -30.65 10.89 -15.16
C ARG A 128 -30.94 9.44 -14.78
N PRO A 129 -31.85 9.18 -13.82
CA PRO A 129 -32.25 7.82 -13.49
C PRO A 129 -32.76 7.08 -14.73
N ALA A 130 -32.43 5.79 -14.86
CA ALA A 130 -32.76 4.95 -16.02
C ALA A 130 -34.28 4.89 -16.34
N THR A 131 -35.13 5.32 -15.41
CA THR A 131 -36.60 5.36 -15.55
C THR A 131 -37.14 6.64 -16.23
N ARG A 132 -36.30 7.64 -16.53
CA ARG A 132 -36.77 8.96 -17.01
C ARG A 132 -35.98 9.51 -18.21
N GLY A 133 -36.30 9.03 -19.40
CA GLY A 133 -35.93 9.66 -20.69
C GLY A 133 -34.83 8.94 -21.47
N GLU A 134 -34.39 9.57 -22.55
CA GLU A 134 -33.32 9.08 -23.43
C GLU A 134 -31.95 9.13 -22.71
N ASP A 135 -31.09 8.13 -22.95
CA ASP A 135 -29.81 7.99 -22.27
C ASP A 135 -28.89 9.20 -22.55
N PRO A 136 -28.32 9.84 -21.52
CA PRO A 136 -27.41 10.96 -21.71
C PRO A 136 -26.17 10.50 -22.47
N VAL A 137 -25.90 11.17 -23.60
CA VAL A 137 -24.69 10.97 -24.40
C VAL A 137 -23.59 11.87 -23.85
N VAL A 138 -22.50 11.24 -23.40
CA VAL A 138 -21.28 11.92 -22.96
C VAL A 138 -20.30 11.91 -24.13
N GLU A 139 -20.10 13.08 -24.75
CA GLU A 139 -19.03 13.27 -25.73
C GLU A 139 -17.71 13.52 -25.02
N ILE A 140 -16.68 12.74 -25.39
CA ILE A 140 -15.34 12.86 -24.84
C ILE A 140 -14.37 13.20 -25.97
N SER A 141 -13.55 14.23 -25.75
CA SER A 141 -12.41 14.56 -26.59
C SER A 141 -11.15 13.81 -26.15
N GLU A 142 -10.19 13.59 -27.06
CA GLU A 142 -8.90 12.94 -26.74
C GLU A 142 -8.09 13.63 -25.63
N HIS A 143 -8.40 14.89 -25.33
CA HIS A 143 -7.73 15.70 -24.31
C HIS A 143 -8.41 15.61 -22.93
N ASP A 144 -9.61 15.04 -22.84
CA ASP A 144 -10.38 14.95 -21.59
C ASP A 144 -9.89 13.77 -20.76
N ARG A 145 -9.35 14.06 -19.56
CA ARG A 145 -8.86 13.03 -18.64
C ARG A 145 -9.94 12.50 -17.70
N PHE A 146 -10.91 13.35 -17.38
CA PHE A 146 -12.00 13.06 -16.47
C PHE A 146 -13.31 13.58 -17.04
N VAL A 147 -14.38 12.86 -16.74
CA VAL A 147 -15.76 13.32 -16.93
C VAL A 147 -16.41 13.42 -15.56
N GLN A 148 -17.14 14.50 -15.31
CA GLN A 148 -17.96 14.62 -14.11
C GLN A 148 -19.39 14.20 -14.43
N LEU A 149 -19.89 13.19 -13.72
CA LEU A 149 -21.27 12.74 -13.77
C LEU A 149 -21.98 13.26 -12.52
N ILE A 150 -23.05 14.03 -12.73
CA ILE A 150 -23.91 14.54 -11.65
C ILE A 150 -25.12 13.63 -11.58
N LEU A 151 -25.22 12.85 -10.51
CA LEU A 151 -26.28 11.89 -10.23
C LEU A 151 -27.29 12.56 -9.29
N ASP A 152 -28.53 12.71 -9.71
CA ASP A 152 -29.61 13.19 -8.86
C ASP A 152 -30.23 12.00 -8.11
N VAL A 153 -29.82 11.81 -6.85
CA VAL A 153 -30.16 10.65 -6.01
C VAL A 153 -31.20 11.09 -4.98
N ASN A 154 -32.31 10.35 -4.91
CA ASN A 154 -33.28 10.57 -3.85
C ASN A 154 -32.78 9.90 -2.55
N VAL A 155 -32.04 10.67 -1.76
CA VAL A 155 -31.50 10.24 -0.46
C VAL A 155 -32.66 9.93 0.47
N THR A 156 -33.02 8.65 0.59
CA THR A 156 -34.03 8.21 1.55
C THR A 156 -33.42 8.10 2.96
N ILE A 157 -32.09 7.96 3.07
CA ILE A 157 -31.37 7.80 4.34
C ILE A 157 -30.14 8.74 4.41
N PRO A 158 -30.24 9.88 5.13
CA PRO A 158 -29.21 10.94 5.14
C PRO A 158 -27.88 10.58 5.83
N ASP A 159 -27.83 9.54 6.67
CA ASP A 159 -26.62 9.16 7.43
C ASP A 159 -25.87 7.94 6.84
N SER A 160 -26.27 7.46 5.67
CA SER A 160 -25.63 6.31 5.02
C SER A 160 -24.57 6.75 4.01
N SER A 161 -23.36 6.20 4.10
CA SER A 161 -22.37 6.32 3.01
C SER A 161 -22.78 5.43 1.85
N TYR A 162 -22.52 5.85 0.62
CA TYR A 162 -22.89 5.13 -0.59
C TYR A 162 -21.66 4.51 -1.27
N THR A 163 -21.87 3.49 -2.09
CA THR A 163 -20.87 2.95 -3.02
C THR A 163 -21.43 3.08 -4.43
N LEU A 164 -20.67 3.75 -5.29
CA LEU A 164 -20.98 3.94 -6.70
C LEU A 164 -20.22 2.87 -7.49
N GLU A 165 -20.95 2.00 -8.17
CA GLU A 165 -20.39 0.94 -8.99
C GLU A 165 -20.68 1.23 -10.47
N VAL A 166 -19.62 1.28 -11.28
CA VAL A 166 -19.72 1.55 -12.73
C VAL A 166 -19.49 0.25 -13.49
N TYR A 167 -20.46 -0.13 -14.30
CA TYR A 167 -20.47 -1.33 -15.12
C TYR A 167 -20.36 -0.96 -16.61
N ASP A 168 -19.63 -1.77 -17.37
CA ASP A 168 -19.61 -1.67 -18.83
C ASP A 168 -20.77 -2.44 -19.48
N GLU A 169 -20.89 -2.36 -20.81
CA GLU A 169 -21.90 -3.09 -21.61
C GLU A 169 -21.90 -4.60 -21.38
N ALA A 170 -20.73 -5.18 -21.06
CA ALA A 170 -20.61 -6.61 -20.77
C ALA A 170 -21.03 -6.97 -19.33
N GLY A 171 -21.46 -5.98 -18.52
CA GLY A 171 -21.79 -6.13 -17.12
C GLY A 171 -20.56 -6.30 -16.22
N SER A 172 -19.36 -5.98 -16.70
CA SER A 172 -18.13 -6.05 -15.91
C SER A 172 -17.96 -4.79 -15.08
N LEU A 173 -17.71 -4.95 -13.79
CA LEU A 173 -17.42 -3.84 -12.87
C LEU A 173 -16.10 -3.18 -13.26
N ARG A 174 -16.14 -1.90 -13.63
CA ARG A 174 -14.97 -1.10 -14.01
C ARG A 174 -14.41 -0.30 -12.84
N PHE A 175 -15.29 0.29 -12.03
CA PHE A 175 -14.92 1.12 -10.89
C PHE A 175 -15.90 0.95 -9.75
N SER A 176 -15.39 1.02 -8.52
CA SER A 176 -16.17 1.04 -7.28
C SER A 176 -15.64 2.16 -6.41
N VAL A 177 -16.44 3.20 -6.18
CA VAL A 177 -16.04 4.42 -5.49
C VAL A 177 -16.91 4.63 -4.24
N PRO A 178 -16.33 4.71 -3.03
CA PRO A 178 -17.09 5.11 -1.85
C PRO A 178 -17.43 6.61 -1.94
N ALA A 179 -18.70 6.95 -1.72
CA ALA A 179 -19.19 8.32 -1.72
C ALA A 179 -19.83 8.64 -0.36
N PRO A 180 -19.58 9.85 0.20
CA PRO A 180 -20.31 10.30 1.38
C PRO A 180 -21.78 10.56 1.04
N ALA A 181 -22.65 10.62 2.05
CA ALA A 181 -24.03 11.03 1.85
C ALA A 181 -24.08 12.45 1.22
N PRO A 182 -24.87 12.66 0.15
CA PRO A 182 -24.93 13.97 -0.48
C PRO A 182 -25.76 14.92 0.38
N SER A 183 -25.28 16.15 0.55
CA SER A 183 -25.93 17.17 1.38
C SER A 183 -27.16 17.82 0.74
N ARG A 184 -27.30 17.71 -0.59
CA ARG A 184 -28.36 18.37 -1.38
C ARG A 184 -29.01 17.46 -2.43
N GLY A 185 -28.92 16.15 -2.27
CA GLY A 185 -29.51 15.17 -3.21
C GLY A 185 -28.69 14.85 -4.46
N SER A 186 -27.61 15.60 -4.76
CA SER A 186 -26.74 15.29 -5.90
C SER A 186 -25.41 14.63 -5.48
N LEU A 187 -25.09 13.48 -6.08
CA LEU A 187 -23.76 12.87 -6.03
C LEU A 187 -22.95 13.27 -7.25
N HIS A 188 -21.68 13.62 -7.04
CA HIS A 188 -20.76 13.98 -8.11
C HIS A 188 -19.72 12.86 -8.25
N LEU A 189 -19.75 12.14 -9.37
CA LEU A 189 -18.78 11.12 -9.70
C LEU A 189 -17.78 11.67 -10.71
N LEU A 190 -16.50 11.61 -10.37
CA LEU A 190 -15.41 11.92 -11.30
C LEU A 190 -14.87 10.62 -11.90
N LEU A 191 -15.08 10.42 -13.19
CA LEU A 191 -14.72 9.18 -13.88
C LEU A 191 -13.47 9.41 -14.75
N PRO A 192 -12.36 8.65 -14.56
CA PRO A 192 -11.22 8.73 -15.46
C PRO A 192 -11.56 8.12 -16.82
N VAL A 193 -11.27 8.83 -17.89
CA VAL A 193 -11.58 8.38 -19.25
C VAL A 193 -10.57 7.37 -19.77
N THR A 194 -9.35 7.41 -19.23
CA THR A 194 -8.24 6.55 -19.62
C THR A 194 -8.61 5.07 -19.48
N GLY A 195 -8.76 4.37 -20.61
CA GLY A 195 -9.08 2.94 -20.64
C GLY A 195 -10.58 2.60 -20.67
N LEU A 196 -11.47 3.59 -20.72
CA LEU A 196 -12.88 3.39 -21.05
C LEU A 196 -13.06 3.29 -22.57
N LYS A 197 -13.85 2.30 -23.01
CA LYS A 197 -14.22 2.16 -24.43
C LYS A 197 -15.49 2.96 -24.72
N PRO A 198 -15.65 3.54 -25.91
CA PRO A 198 -16.95 4.08 -26.33
C PRO A 198 -18.03 2.99 -26.27
N GLY A 199 -19.21 3.32 -25.76
CA GLY A 199 -20.30 2.36 -25.53
C GLY A 199 -21.23 2.73 -24.38
N PRO A 200 -22.28 1.94 -24.12
CA PRO A 200 -23.18 2.15 -23.00
C PRO A 200 -22.52 1.71 -21.67
N TYR A 201 -22.81 2.46 -20.61
CA TYR A 201 -22.38 2.21 -19.25
C TYR A 201 -23.54 2.40 -18.28
N MET A 202 -23.47 1.69 -17.16
CA MET A 202 -24.48 1.68 -16.11
C MET A 202 -23.84 1.97 -14.76
N ILE A 203 -24.46 2.81 -13.95
CA ILE A 203 -24.03 3.18 -12.61
C ILE A 203 -25.08 2.71 -11.62
N ARG A 204 -24.65 1.93 -10.63
CA ARG A 204 -25.49 1.53 -9.51
C ARG A 204 -25.07 2.24 -8.25
N VAL A 205 -26.05 2.78 -7.53
CA VAL A 205 -25.85 3.44 -6.24
C VAL A 205 -26.30 2.49 -5.14
N ARG A 206 -25.36 2.01 -4.34
CA ARG A 206 -25.64 1.13 -3.19
C ARG A 206 -25.43 1.86 -1.87
N PRO A 207 -26.34 1.72 -0.89
CA PRO A 207 -26.04 2.15 0.46
C PRO A 207 -25.02 1.19 1.07
N LYS A 208 -24.06 1.72 1.82
CA LYS A 208 -23.21 0.91 2.70
C LYS A 208 -24.06 0.49 3.89
N SER A 209 -24.81 -0.59 3.76
CA SER A 209 -25.63 -1.15 4.85
C SER A 209 -24.77 -1.37 6.10
N GLY A 210 -25.24 -0.85 7.24
CA GLY A 210 -24.84 -1.36 8.53
C GLY A 210 -25.23 -2.85 8.61
N ALA A 211 -24.34 -3.67 9.16
CA ALA A 211 -24.45 -5.12 9.19
C ALA A 211 -25.87 -5.62 9.52
N GLY A 212 -26.60 -6.13 8.51
CA GLY A 212 -27.88 -6.82 8.73
C GLY A 212 -28.95 -6.69 7.63
N SER A 213 -28.88 -5.69 6.75
CA SER A 213 -29.86 -5.54 5.65
C SER A 213 -29.26 -5.87 4.28
N ILE A 214 -30.00 -6.62 3.48
CA ILE A 214 -29.70 -6.90 2.07
C ILE A 214 -29.52 -5.54 1.38
N PRO A 215 -28.38 -5.27 0.71
CA PRO A 215 -28.20 -4.03 -0.02
C PRO A 215 -29.16 -4.03 -1.21
N GLU A 216 -30.29 -3.34 -1.05
CA GLU A 216 -31.20 -3.04 -2.15
C GLU A 216 -30.59 -1.89 -2.95
N ASP A 217 -30.48 -2.07 -4.27
CA ASP A 217 -29.96 -1.04 -5.18
C ASP A 217 -30.94 0.16 -5.13
N ILE A 218 -30.45 1.35 -4.75
CA ILE A 218 -31.30 2.51 -4.50
C ILE A 218 -31.72 3.17 -5.82
N ASP A 219 -30.75 3.39 -6.71
CA ASP A 219 -30.97 4.02 -8.01
C ASP A 219 -29.97 3.47 -9.04
N GLU A 220 -30.43 3.36 -10.28
CA GLU A 220 -29.64 2.95 -11.45
C GLU A 220 -29.64 4.07 -12.51
N TYR A 221 -28.47 4.39 -13.04
CA TYR A 221 -28.26 5.45 -14.02
C TYR A 221 -27.53 4.90 -15.25
N ASN A 222 -28.04 5.21 -16.43
CA ASN A 222 -27.42 4.83 -17.69
C ASN A 222 -26.79 6.05 -18.37
N PHE A 223 -25.68 5.83 -19.07
CA PHE A 223 -25.08 6.85 -19.93
C PHE A 223 -24.33 6.19 -21.08
N VAL A 224 -24.24 6.89 -22.21
CA VAL A 224 -23.52 6.41 -23.40
C VAL A 224 -22.27 7.25 -23.61
N LEU A 225 -21.12 6.59 -23.65
CA LEU A 225 -19.83 7.19 -23.92
C LEU A 225 -19.59 7.24 -25.43
N ARG A 226 -19.37 8.43 -25.99
CA ARG A 226 -18.94 8.62 -27.38
C ARG A 226 -17.60 9.35 -27.42
N SER A 227 -16.69 8.85 -28.25
CA SER A 227 -15.51 9.63 -28.65
C SER A 227 -15.96 10.66 -29.69
N LYS A 228 -15.52 11.90 -29.51
CA LYS A 228 -15.64 12.95 -30.52
C LYS A 228 -14.58 12.78 -31.61
#